data_AF-A0A7J4NM23-F1
#
_entry.id   AF-A0A7J4NM23-F1
#
_cell.length_a   1.000
_cell.length_b   1.000
_cell.length_c   1.000
_cell.angle_alpha   90.00
_cell.angle_beta   90.00
_cell.angle_gamma   90.00
#
_symmetry.space_group_name_H-M   'P 1'
#
loop_
_entity.id
_entity.type
_entity.pdbx_description
1 polymer ?
#
loop_
_entity_poly.entity_id
_entity_poly.type
_entity_poly.pdbx_seq_one_letter_code
_entity_poly.pdbx_strand_id
1 'polypeptide(L)'
;MQDATLNEWKKWYSENRSEDNKVVNSIEEEINDDTVLVRLWIAQDGKAPKDAAKYQSKVWKNKNSKGITPAKGLIVITATGQSPLLLTSKKSPLLNAKKGKKDGQKEAASRLLSKPYLWRCRDCGEQFESMKPKIHCTRQPRQLAGVSKVTTEWFNTFLNDIEWKYIPHHPISKGQVGVIEDDEADKIAEEAGKSLEKILSEVEMKAPEFFELYNYKTQYLRVSDLKDFKKFKQVIVKIAEWRNSKLHPKNSAPLGIIEIGHSFDELLSSTFENISSEEWSTGERVWFECEELGVKVSGTPDLSFQGIPVETKTLKVFPNEVNEANQQSIFSYKWKANYSKQVALYLQGGEHDWMLLLLISRESGNFTLVPVDDSAMTKMREDWNKWAADKKYSGKLKEYRQLISEEE
;
A
#
# COMPACT_ATOMS: atom_id res chain seq x y z
N MET A 1 -13.94 33.20 -17.31
CA MET A 1 -15.05 32.40 -16.74
C MET A 1 -16.23 32.53 -17.68
N GLN A 2 -16.82 31.43 -18.17
CA GLN A 2 -18.01 31.47 -19.03
C GLN A 2 -19.23 31.14 -18.16
N ASP A 3 -20.03 32.14 -17.86
CA ASP A 3 -21.32 32.02 -17.21
C ASP A 3 -22.45 32.35 -18.18
N ALA A 4 -23.51 31.56 -18.14
CA ALA A 4 -24.72 31.74 -18.94
C ALA A 4 -25.90 31.14 -18.20
N THR A 5 -27.12 31.52 -18.57
CA THR A 5 -28.34 30.91 -18.03
C THR A 5 -28.42 29.41 -18.37
N LEU A 6 -29.18 28.64 -17.60
CA LEU A 6 -29.40 27.23 -17.90
C LEU A 6 -30.05 27.06 -19.29
N ASN A 7 -30.95 27.97 -19.68
CA ASN A 7 -31.55 27.99 -21.01
C ASN A 7 -30.50 28.13 -22.13
N GLU A 8 -29.58 29.09 -21.98
CA GLU A 8 -28.49 29.28 -22.94
C GLU A 8 -27.55 28.06 -23.01
N TRP A 9 -27.29 27.41 -21.88
CA TRP A 9 -26.50 26.18 -21.87
C TRP A 9 -27.21 24.98 -22.50
N LYS A 10 -28.53 24.85 -22.30
CA LYS A 10 -29.35 23.84 -22.99
C LYS A 10 -29.28 24.06 -24.51
N LYS A 11 -29.49 25.30 -24.96
CA LYS A 11 -29.41 25.67 -26.37
C LYS A 11 -28.02 25.37 -26.95
N TRP A 12 -26.95 25.76 -26.25
CA TRP A 12 -25.58 25.44 -26.65
C TRP A 12 -25.35 23.93 -26.75
N TYR A 13 -25.85 23.14 -25.79
CA TYR A 13 -25.71 21.68 -25.81
C TYR A 13 -26.48 21.05 -26.98
N SER A 14 -27.69 21.54 -27.27
CA SER A 14 -28.48 21.10 -28.43
C SER A 14 -27.74 21.37 -29.75
N GLU A 15 -27.20 22.57 -29.92
CA GLU A 15 -26.48 22.98 -31.14
C GLU A 15 -25.14 22.25 -31.34
N ASN A 16 -24.46 21.86 -30.24
CA ASN A 16 -23.09 21.32 -30.31
C ASN A 16 -22.99 19.81 -30.06
N ARG A 17 -24.01 19.17 -29.48
CA ARG A 17 -23.94 17.76 -29.06
C ARG A 17 -25.21 16.98 -29.39
N SER A 18 -26.37 17.39 -28.87
CA SER A 18 -27.63 16.65 -29.09
C SER A 18 -28.86 17.45 -28.65
N GLU A 19 -29.86 17.53 -29.53
CA GLU A 19 -31.18 18.11 -29.24
C GLU A 19 -31.90 17.36 -28.12
N ASP A 20 -31.78 16.03 -28.09
CA ASP A 20 -32.36 15.15 -27.07
C ASP A 20 -31.47 15.09 -25.80
N ASN A 21 -31.49 16.18 -25.04
CA ASN A 21 -30.74 16.28 -23.79
C ASN A 21 -31.65 16.35 -22.55
N LYS A 22 -31.06 16.01 -21.41
CA LYS A 22 -31.68 16.19 -20.09
C LYS A 22 -30.73 16.85 -19.12
N VAL A 23 -31.31 17.53 -18.14
CA VAL A 23 -30.57 18.16 -17.04
C VAL A 23 -30.73 17.30 -15.79
N VAL A 24 -29.61 16.94 -15.17
CA VAL A 24 -29.58 16.27 -13.87
C VAL A 24 -28.69 17.07 -12.93
N ASN A 25 -29.09 17.21 -11.67
CA ASN A 25 -28.36 18.03 -10.71
C ASN A 25 -28.29 17.37 -9.33
N SER A 26 -27.35 17.82 -8.51
CA SER A 26 -27.18 17.41 -7.11
C SER A 26 -26.85 18.62 -6.25
N ILE A 27 -27.56 19.72 -6.49
CA ILE A 27 -27.51 20.92 -5.65
C ILE A 27 -28.79 21.01 -4.81
N GLU A 28 -28.71 21.69 -3.67
CA GLU A 28 -29.84 21.86 -2.76
C GLU A 28 -30.72 23.06 -3.16
N GLU A 29 -30.20 23.97 -3.99
CA GLU A 29 -30.92 25.13 -4.52
C GLU A 29 -31.86 24.75 -5.68
N GLU A 30 -33.03 25.36 -5.76
CA GLU A 30 -33.93 25.21 -6.90
C GLU A 30 -33.31 25.86 -8.15
N ILE A 31 -33.32 25.14 -9.28
CA ILE A 31 -32.77 25.62 -10.56
C ILE A 31 -33.90 25.78 -11.55
N ASN A 32 -33.93 26.94 -12.20
CA ASN A 32 -34.80 27.23 -13.33
C ASN A 32 -33.98 27.66 -14.56
N ASP A 33 -34.67 27.88 -15.67
CA ASP A 33 -34.04 28.20 -16.95
C ASP A 33 -33.26 29.52 -16.96
N ASP A 34 -33.64 30.47 -16.10
CA ASP A 34 -32.96 31.76 -15.93
C ASP A 34 -31.77 31.70 -14.96
N THR A 35 -31.54 30.55 -14.32
CA THR A 35 -30.45 30.40 -13.35
C THR A 35 -29.11 30.53 -14.04
N VAL A 36 -28.30 31.51 -13.64
CA VAL A 36 -26.97 31.75 -14.21
C VAL A 36 -25.96 30.75 -13.63
N LEU A 37 -25.40 29.92 -14.51
CA LEU A 37 -24.48 28.83 -14.17
C LEU A 37 -23.13 29.02 -14.85
N VAL A 38 -22.09 28.58 -14.16
CA VAL A 38 -20.72 28.64 -14.65
C VAL A 38 -20.31 27.29 -15.22
N ARG A 39 -19.74 27.29 -16.42
CA ARG A 39 -19.22 26.08 -17.05
C ARG A 39 -17.93 25.59 -16.40
N LEU A 40 -17.90 24.30 -16.10
CA LEU A 40 -16.72 23.56 -15.66
C LEU A 40 -16.15 22.73 -16.80
N TRP A 41 -14.84 22.85 -17.03
CA TRP A 41 -14.13 22.18 -18.11
C TRP A 41 -13.53 20.87 -17.64
N ILE A 42 -13.83 19.79 -18.35
CA ILE A 42 -13.27 18.44 -18.13
C ILE A 42 -12.30 18.05 -19.24
N ALA A 43 -11.49 17.02 -19.01
CA ALA A 43 -10.54 16.54 -20.02
C ALA A 43 -11.20 16.15 -21.35
N GLN A 44 -12.47 15.71 -21.32
CA GLN A 44 -13.26 15.36 -22.51
C GLN A 44 -13.65 16.58 -23.36
N ASP A 45 -13.58 17.80 -22.81
CA ASP A 45 -13.82 19.04 -23.56
C ASP A 45 -12.58 19.52 -24.34
N GLY A 46 -11.46 18.82 -24.26
CA GLY A 46 -10.20 19.20 -24.89
C GLY A 46 -9.48 20.34 -24.16
N LYS A 47 -8.82 21.24 -24.93
CA LYS A 47 -7.98 22.30 -24.38
C LYS A 47 -8.85 23.44 -23.82
N ALA A 48 -8.93 23.55 -22.51
CA ALA A 48 -9.67 24.61 -21.84
C ALA A 48 -9.09 26.01 -22.09
N PRO A 49 -9.93 27.06 -22.21
CA PRO A 49 -9.52 28.47 -22.22
C PRO A 49 -8.69 28.86 -20.98
N LYS A 50 -7.89 29.93 -21.09
CA LYS A 50 -6.93 30.35 -20.05
C LYS A 50 -7.58 30.59 -18.67
N ASP A 51 -8.80 31.14 -18.65
CA ASP A 51 -9.54 31.50 -17.42
C ASP A 51 -10.78 30.63 -17.19
N ALA A 52 -10.75 29.40 -17.71
CA ALA A 52 -11.79 28.41 -17.51
C ALA A 52 -11.66 27.71 -16.15
N ALA A 53 -12.80 27.54 -15.45
CA ALA A 53 -12.86 26.71 -14.26
C ALA A 53 -12.72 25.24 -14.66
N LYS A 54 -11.71 24.53 -14.14
CA LYS A 54 -11.45 23.11 -14.47
C LYS A 54 -12.03 22.19 -13.40
N TYR A 55 -12.59 21.06 -13.83
CA TYR A 55 -13.09 20.02 -12.95
C TYR A 55 -12.36 18.69 -13.22
N GLN A 56 -11.70 18.15 -12.19
CA GLN A 56 -10.84 16.96 -12.28
C GLN A 56 -11.35 15.77 -11.45
N SER A 57 -12.54 15.90 -10.88
CA SER A 57 -13.14 14.88 -10.01
C SER A 57 -14.15 14.01 -10.76
N LYS A 58 -14.71 12.99 -10.09
CA LYS A 58 -15.74 12.13 -10.67
C LYS A 58 -17.03 12.93 -10.90
N VAL A 59 -17.56 12.89 -12.12
CA VAL A 59 -18.81 13.59 -12.51
C VAL A 59 -20.04 12.97 -11.83
N TRP A 60 -20.05 11.65 -11.67
CA TRP A 60 -21.17 10.88 -11.13
C TRP A 60 -20.86 10.39 -9.72
N LYS A 61 -21.89 10.36 -8.85
CA LYS A 61 -21.76 9.90 -7.45
C LYS A 61 -21.16 8.50 -7.35
N ASN A 62 -21.57 7.58 -8.22
CA ASN A 62 -20.98 6.26 -8.39
C ASN A 62 -21.16 5.75 -9.84
N LYS A 63 -20.68 4.53 -10.14
CA LYS A 63 -20.78 3.96 -11.50
C LYS A 63 -22.23 3.73 -11.95
N ASN A 64 -23.12 3.39 -11.03
CA ASN A 64 -24.52 3.07 -11.31
C ASN A 64 -25.38 4.33 -11.48
N SER A 65 -24.88 5.50 -11.09
CA SER A 65 -25.60 6.78 -11.18
C SER A 65 -25.27 7.58 -12.44
N LYS A 66 -24.59 6.96 -13.42
CA LYS A 66 -24.20 7.61 -14.68
C LYS A 66 -25.43 8.10 -15.43
N GLY A 67 -25.52 9.41 -15.66
CA GLY A 67 -26.67 10.03 -16.34
C GLY A 67 -27.90 10.21 -15.46
N ILE A 68 -27.81 9.97 -14.15
CA ILE A 68 -28.94 10.06 -13.20
C ILE A 68 -28.58 10.96 -12.02
N THR A 69 -27.49 10.67 -11.30
CA THR A 69 -27.10 11.44 -10.09
C THR A 69 -25.66 11.93 -10.20
N PRO A 70 -25.45 13.23 -10.43
CA PRO A 70 -24.11 13.80 -10.49
C PRO A 70 -23.50 13.92 -9.08
N ALA A 71 -22.20 14.24 -9.01
CA ALA A 71 -21.52 14.53 -7.75
C ALA A 71 -22.07 15.82 -7.10
N LYS A 72 -21.94 15.94 -5.76
CA LYS A 72 -22.46 17.07 -5.00
C LYS A 72 -21.96 18.40 -5.59
N GLY A 73 -22.87 19.36 -5.75
CA GLY A 73 -22.54 20.69 -6.28
C GLY A 73 -22.56 20.80 -7.81
N LEU A 74 -22.78 19.71 -8.55
CA LEU A 74 -22.84 19.72 -10.01
C LEU A 74 -24.26 19.78 -10.56
N ILE A 75 -24.34 20.41 -11.72
CA ILE A 75 -25.48 20.43 -12.63
C ILE A 75 -24.94 19.93 -13.97
N VAL A 76 -25.58 18.93 -14.57
CA VAL A 76 -25.05 18.26 -15.76
C VAL A 76 -26.12 18.21 -16.83
N ILE A 77 -25.79 18.74 -18.02
CA ILE A 77 -26.56 18.48 -19.24
C ILE A 77 -25.95 17.28 -19.93
N THR A 78 -26.76 16.26 -20.21
CA THR A 78 -26.29 14.99 -20.75
C THR A 78 -27.29 14.42 -21.76
N ALA A 79 -26.75 13.71 -22.76
CA ALA A 79 -27.50 12.90 -23.71
C ALA A 79 -26.83 11.52 -23.87
N THR A 80 -27.58 10.52 -24.34
CA THR A 80 -27.03 9.17 -24.56
C THR A 80 -25.92 9.22 -25.62
N GLY A 81 -24.77 8.64 -25.32
CA GLY A 81 -23.62 8.59 -26.24
C GLY A 81 -22.81 9.88 -26.35
N GLN A 82 -23.26 10.99 -25.77
CA GLN A 82 -22.57 12.29 -25.83
C GLN A 82 -21.79 12.62 -24.56
N SER A 83 -20.74 13.42 -24.70
CA SER A 83 -20.00 13.96 -23.56
C SER A 83 -20.92 14.88 -22.71
N PRO A 84 -20.87 14.81 -21.38
CA PRO A 84 -21.67 15.67 -20.51
C PRO A 84 -21.13 17.10 -20.48
N LEU A 85 -22.01 18.09 -20.31
CA LEU A 85 -21.64 19.48 -20.04
C LEU A 85 -21.82 19.73 -18.55
N LEU A 86 -20.72 20.09 -17.87
CA LEU A 86 -20.72 20.32 -16.43
C LEU A 86 -20.88 21.80 -16.12
N LEU A 87 -21.83 22.08 -15.25
CA LEU A 87 -22.20 23.40 -14.79
C LEU A 87 -22.23 23.42 -13.25
N THR A 88 -22.09 24.60 -12.67
CA THR A 88 -22.19 24.81 -11.22
C THR A 88 -22.70 26.22 -10.92
N SER A 89 -23.27 26.44 -9.73
CA SER A 89 -23.70 27.78 -9.31
C SER A 89 -22.52 28.72 -9.06
N LYS A 90 -22.70 30.04 -9.22
CA LYS A 90 -21.67 31.07 -8.99
C LYS A 90 -21.09 31.07 -7.58
N LYS A 91 -21.89 30.65 -6.58
CA LYS A 91 -21.49 30.56 -5.17
C LYS A 91 -20.85 29.21 -4.82
N SER A 92 -20.78 28.29 -5.77
CA SER A 92 -20.31 26.94 -5.50
C SER A 92 -18.84 26.90 -5.09
N PRO A 93 -18.49 26.08 -4.08
CA PRO A 93 -17.09 25.84 -3.72
C PRO A 93 -16.28 25.23 -4.88
N LEU A 94 -16.93 24.70 -5.91
CA LEU A 94 -16.28 24.19 -7.12
C LEU A 94 -15.62 25.27 -7.98
N LEU A 95 -16.07 26.53 -7.88
CA LEU A 95 -15.51 27.67 -8.62
C LEU A 95 -14.34 28.34 -7.90
N ASN A 96 -14.35 28.25 -6.57
CA ASN A 96 -13.25 28.69 -5.72
C ASN A 96 -12.16 27.63 -5.58
N ALA A 97 -11.91 26.86 -6.66
CA ALA A 97 -10.65 26.19 -6.86
C ALA A 97 -9.50 27.19 -7.17
N LYS A 98 -9.56 28.44 -6.68
CA LYS A 98 -8.33 29.13 -6.30
C LYS A 98 -7.72 28.22 -5.25
N LYS A 99 -6.59 27.60 -5.61
CA LYS A 99 -5.65 26.90 -4.72
C LYS A 99 -6.29 26.72 -3.36
N GLY A 100 -6.93 25.59 -3.11
CA GLY A 100 -7.22 25.25 -1.73
C GLY A 100 -5.91 25.51 -0.98
N LYS A 101 -5.88 26.62 -0.22
CA LYS A 101 -5.06 26.71 0.95
C LYS A 101 -5.60 25.55 1.75
N LYS A 102 -4.98 24.40 1.53
CA LYS A 102 -4.73 23.57 2.67
C LYS A 102 -3.96 24.49 3.60
N ASP A 103 -4.60 24.96 4.66
CA ASP A 103 -3.87 25.36 5.86
C ASP A 103 -3.23 24.07 6.40
N GLY A 104 -2.10 23.76 5.78
CA GLY A 104 -1.45 22.48 5.78
C GLY A 104 -0.79 22.35 4.42
N GLN A 105 0.41 22.92 4.27
CA GLN A 105 1.26 22.70 3.09
C GLN A 105 0.94 21.34 2.46
N LYS A 106 0.66 21.25 1.15
CA LYS A 106 0.74 19.92 0.51
C LYS A 106 2.18 19.50 0.75
N GLU A 107 2.39 18.72 1.80
CA GLU A 107 3.69 18.16 2.10
C GLU A 107 4.16 17.53 0.81
N ALA A 108 5.38 17.90 0.42
CA ALA A 108 5.97 17.35 -0.77
C ALA A 108 5.86 15.82 -0.66
N ALA A 109 5.37 15.13 -1.68
CA ALA A 109 5.23 13.67 -1.63
C ALA A 109 6.60 12.96 -1.54
N SER A 110 7.67 13.69 -1.85
CA SER A 110 9.05 13.23 -1.77
C SER A 110 10.01 14.40 -1.60
N ARG A 111 11.16 14.15 -0.98
CA ARG A 111 12.31 15.07 -0.92
C ARG A 111 13.45 14.59 -1.80
N LEU A 112 14.24 15.53 -2.35
CA LEU A 112 15.45 15.19 -3.08
C LEU A 112 16.55 14.71 -2.12
N LEU A 113 17.33 13.75 -2.57
CA LEU A 113 18.50 13.23 -1.86
C LEU A 113 19.76 13.89 -2.40
N SER A 114 20.58 14.42 -1.49
CA SER A 114 21.89 14.97 -1.79
C SER A 114 22.91 13.85 -2.01
N LYS A 115 23.96 14.18 -2.77
CA LYS A 115 25.13 13.31 -2.98
C LYS A 115 26.23 13.71 -1.98
N PRO A 116 27.11 12.79 -1.55
CA PRO A 116 27.08 11.34 -1.82
C PRO A 116 25.85 10.66 -1.18
N TYR A 117 25.44 9.51 -1.72
CA TYR A 117 24.29 8.77 -1.18
C TYR A 117 24.75 7.82 -0.08
N LEU A 118 23.89 7.58 0.91
CA LEU A 118 24.13 6.62 1.98
C LEU A 118 23.67 5.21 1.57
N TRP A 119 24.46 4.21 1.93
CA TRP A 119 24.23 2.80 1.62
C TRP A 119 24.45 1.93 2.85
N ARG A 120 23.77 0.77 2.92
CA ARG A 120 23.92 -0.26 3.96
C ARG A 120 24.21 -1.61 3.32
N CYS A 121 25.23 -2.32 3.81
CA CYS A 121 25.49 -3.70 3.44
C CYS A 121 24.35 -4.60 3.94
N ARG A 122 23.88 -5.51 3.09
CA ARG A 122 22.80 -6.44 3.41
C ARG A 122 23.23 -7.61 4.31
N ASP A 123 24.52 -7.87 4.35
CA ASP A 123 25.06 -9.06 5.02
C ASP A 123 25.62 -8.70 6.40
N CYS A 124 26.34 -7.58 6.54
CA CYS A 124 26.96 -7.17 7.80
C CYS A 124 26.41 -5.87 8.41
N GLY A 125 25.45 -5.20 7.75
CA GLY A 125 24.86 -3.95 8.24
C GLY A 125 25.75 -2.71 8.13
N GLU A 126 27.01 -2.81 7.67
CA GLU A 126 27.93 -1.67 7.57
C GLU A 126 27.35 -0.57 6.66
N GLN A 127 27.39 0.67 7.15
CA GLN A 127 26.92 1.84 6.44
C GLN A 127 28.07 2.62 5.82
N PHE A 128 27.90 3.11 4.59
CA PHE A 128 28.93 3.85 3.88
C PHE A 128 28.36 4.84 2.85
N GLU A 129 29.14 5.87 2.51
CA GLU A 129 28.76 6.87 1.52
C GLU A 129 29.34 6.57 0.14
N SER A 130 28.52 6.72 -0.92
CA SER A 130 29.01 6.62 -2.29
C SER A 130 28.11 7.27 -3.33
N MET A 131 28.74 7.71 -4.44
CA MET A 131 28.04 8.26 -5.60
C MET A 131 27.24 7.22 -6.39
N LYS A 132 27.61 5.95 -6.27
CA LYS A 132 27.04 4.79 -6.98
C LYS A 132 27.02 3.59 -6.03
N PRO A 133 26.10 2.62 -6.20
CA PRO A 133 26.13 1.40 -5.42
C PRO A 133 27.46 0.66 -5.67
N LYS A 134 28.09 0.23 -4.58
CA LYS A 134 29.30 -0.61 -4.59
C LYS A 134 28.94 -1.92 -3.90
N ILE A 135 29.27 -3.05 -4.53
CA ILE A 135 29.10 -4.37 -3.90
C ILE A 135 29.89 -4.36 -2.60
N HIS A 136 29.23 -4.80 -1.52
CA HIS A 136 29.81 -4.97 -0.19
C HIS A 136 29.46 -6.39 0.27
N CYS A 137 30.39 -7.06 0.94
CA CYS A 137 30.37 -8.50 1.18
C CYS A 137 30.11 -9.25 -0.14
N THR A 138 28.91 -9.79 -0.33
CA THR A 138 28.56 -10.59 -1.51
C THR A 138 27.50 -9.97 -2.40
N ARG A 139 26.86 -8.86 -1.98
CA ARG A 139 25.61 -8.40 -2.57
C ARG A 139 25.59 -6.88 -2.79
N GLN A 140 24.65 -6.46 -3.64
CA GLN A 140 24.36 -5.03 -3.80
C GLN A 140 23.77 -4.47 -2.50
N PRO A 141 24.28 -3.32 -2.02
CA PRO A 141 23.81 -2.69 -0.79
C PRO A 141 22.42 -2.08 -0.98
N ARG A 142 21.77 -1.75 0.14
CA ARG A 142 20.52 -0.99 0.18
C ARG A 142 20.83 0.50 0.26
N GLN A 143 20.12 1.32 -0.50
CA GLN A 143 20.26 2.77 -0.37
C GLN A 143 19.42 3.23 0.82
N LEU A 144 19.98 4.10 1.64
CA LEU A 144 19.31 4.71 2.78
C LEU A 144 18.85 6.14 2.46
N ALA A 145 17.83 6.58 3.17
CA ALA A 145 17.48 7.99 3.29
C ALA A 145 17.34 8.35 4.77
N GLY A 146 17.78 9.55 5.14
CA GLY A 146 17.53 10.07 6.50
C GLY A 146 16.03 10.21 6.77
N VAL A 147 15.64 10.15 8.03
CA VAL A 147 14.27 10.48 8.44
C VAL A 147 14.08 11.99 8.44
N SER A 148 12.96 12.48 7.90
CA SER A 148 12.65 13.91 7.91
C SER A 148 12.36 14.42 9.32
N LYS A 149 12.58 15.72 9.58
CA LYS A 149 12.30 16.34 10.88
C LYS A 149 10.87 16.09 11.38
N VAL A 150 9.89 16.19 10.48
CA VAL A 150 8.47 15.95 10.80
C VAL A 150 8.24 14.51 11.26
N THR A 151 8.85 13.54 10.57
CA THR A 151 8.76 12.14 10.96
C THR A 151 9.54 11.85 12.25
N THR A 152 10.71 12.48 12.46
CA THR A 152 11.45 12.40 13.72
C THR A 152 10.63 12.94 14.90
N GLU A 153 9.99 14.10 14.75
CA GLU A 153 9.09 14.65 15.76
C GLU A 153 7.92 13.71 16.03
N TRP A 154 7.31 13.14 14.98
CA TRP A 154 6.25 12.14 15.12
C TRP A 154 6.71 10.91 15.92
N PHE A 155 7.89 10.36 15.62
CA PHE A 155 8.44 9.21 16.36
C PHE A 155 8.76 9.57 17.80
N ASN A 156 9.31 10.76 18.07
CA ASN A 156 9.59 11.17 19.44
C ASN A 156 8.29 11.30 20.26
N THR A 157 7.22 11.87 19.70
CA THR A 157 5.91 11.90 20.35
C THR A 157 5.36 10.49 20.55
N PHE A 158 5.38 9.67 19.49
CA PHE A 158 4.93 8.29 19.56
C PHE A 158 5.65 7.52 20.67
N LEU A 159 6.99 7.51 20.68
CA LEU A 159 7.79 6.77 21.65
C LEU A 159 7.64 7.28 23.09
N ASN A 160 7.33 8.56 23.29
CA ASN A 160 7.08 9.11 24.62
C ASN A 160 5.69 8.76 25.16
N ASP A 161 4.70 8.65 24.27
CA ASP A 161 3.29 8.48 24.66
C ASP A 161 2.84 7.01 24.61
N ILE A 162 3.60 6.14 23.92
CA ILE A 162 3.17 4.77 23.66
C ILE A 162 3.32 3.86 24.89
N GLU A 163 2.26 3.11 25.16
CA GLU A 163 2.30 1.94 26.05
C GLU A 163 2.11 0.70 25.19
N TRP A 164 3.16 -0.10 25.05
CA TRP A 164 3.06 -1.37 24.35
C TRP A 164 2.17 -2.31 25.14
N LYS A 165 1.08 -2.76 24.51
CA LYS A 165 0.08 -3.57 25.19
C LYS A 165 -0.36 -4.76 24.37
N TYR A 166 -0.24 -5.95 24.95
CA TYR A 166 -0.80 -7.15 24.36
C TYR A 166 -2.32 -7.17 24.54
N ILE A 167 -3.02 -7.53 23.47
CA ILE A 167 -4.45 -7.85 23.51
C ILE A 167 -4.72 -9.20 22.86
N PRO A 168 -5.71 -9.97 23.35
CA PRO A 168 -6.11 -11.23 22.72
C PRO A 168 -6.50 -11.03 21.26
N HIS A 169 -6.21 -12.01 20.39
CA HIS A 169 -6.45 -11.86 18.95
C HIS A 169 -7.91 -12.01 18.54
N HIS A 170 -8.70 -12.82 19.26
CA HIS A 170 -10.08 -13.16 18.89
C HIS A 170 -10.98 -11.96 18.54
N PRO A 171 -10.99 -10.84 19.31
CA PRO A 171 -11.76 -9.65 18.97
C PRO A 171 -11.38 -8.99 17.63
N ILE A 172 -10.21 -9.32 17.07
CA ILE A 172 -9.64 -8.73 15.87
C ILE A 172 -9.67 -9.71 14.69
N SER A 173 -9.23 -10.95 14.91
CA SER A 173 -8.91 -11.89 13.84
C SER A 173 -10.00 -12.92 13.53
N LYS A 174 -11.04 -13.03 14.37
CA LYS A 174 -12.08 -14.06 14.21
C LYS A 174 -12.73 -14.01 12.81
N GLY A 175 -12.85 -15.18 12.19
CA GLY A 175 -13.45 -15.35 10.86
C GLY A 175 -12.56 -14.91 9.68
N GLN A 176 -11.31 -14.52 9.93
CA GLN A 176 -10.34 -14.30 8.85
C GLN A 176 -9.81 -15.64 8.33
N VAL A 177 -9.48 -15.69 7.03
CA VAL A 177 -8.99 -16.92 6.40
C VAL A 177 -7.66 -17.37 6.99
N GLY A 178 -7.58 -18.64 7.35
CA GLY A 178 -6.39 -19.26 7.91
C GLY A 178 -6.06 -18.85 9.34
N VAL A 179 -7.00 -18.24 10.08
CA VAL A 179 -6.88 -18.13 11.53
C VAL A 179 -7.23 -19.48 12.13
N ILE A 180 -6.37 -19.98 13.01
CA ILE A 180 -6.58 -21.24 13.72
C ILE A 180 -7.44 -20.96 14.95
N GLU A 181 -8.46 -21.80 15.15
CA GLU A 181 -9.26 -21.83 16.39
C GLU A 181 -8.88 -23.11 17.15
N ASP A 182 -7.78 -23.04 17.91
CA ASP A 182 -7.20 -24.16 18.66
C ASP A 182 -6.66 -23.69 20.01
N ASP A 183 -7.09 -24.35 21.09
CA ASP A 183 -6.78 -23.94 22.46
C ASP A 183 -5.27 -23.98 22.79
N GLU A 184 -4.49 -24.84 22.13
CA GLU A 184 -3.03 -24.92 22.34
C GLU A 184 -2.32 -23.80 21.58
N ALA A 185 -2.65 -23.60 20.31
CA ALA A 185 -2.12 -22.50 19.51
C ALA A 185 -2.46 -21.12 20.13
N ASP A 186 -3.65 -20.97 20.69
CA ASP A 186 -4.09 -19.75 21.36
C ASP A 186 -3.29 -19.47 22.63
N LYS A 187 -2.98 -20.51 23.43
CA LYS A 187 -2.11 -20.37 24.62
C LYS A 187 -0.71 -19.95 24.22
N ILE A 188 -0.13 -20.55 23.18
CA ILE A 188 1.19 -20.18 22.68
C ILE A 188 1.19 -18.73 22.19
N ALA A 189 0.15 -18.30 21.47
CA ALA A 189 0.02 -16.92 21.02
C ALA A 189 -0.12 -15.92 22.19
N GLU A 190 -0.81 -16.32 23.27
CA GLU A 190 -0.91 -15.53 24.50
C GLU A 190 0.40 -15.46 25.27
N GLU A 191 1.13 -16.56 25.39
CA GLU A 191 2.46 -16.62 26.01
C GLU A 191 3.46 -15.75 25.25
N ALA A 192 3.53 -15.89 23.92
CA ALA A 192 4.32 -15.03 23.05
C ALA A 192 3.93 -13.55 23.22
N GLY A 193 2.63 -13.25 23.27
CA GLY A 193 2.13 -11.90 23.44
C GLY A 193 2.58 -11.22 24.73
N LYS A 194 2.43 -11.91 25.86
CA LYS A 194 2.87 -11.42 27.17
C LYS A 194 4.40 -11.32 27.29
N SER A 195 5.11 -12.30 26.71
CA SER A 195 6.58 -12.29 26.66
C SER A 195 7.08 -11.07 25.88
N LEU A 196 6.51 -10.81 24.70
CA LEU A 196 6.85 -9.65 23.87
C LEU A 196 6.43 -8.32 24.51
N GLU A 197 5.27 -8.26 25.19
CA GLU A 197 4.82 -7.06 25.92
C GLU A 197 5.88 -6.61 26.92
N LYS A 198 6.34 -7.56 27.76
CA LYS A 198 7.40 -7.31 28.74
C LYS A 198 8.68 -6.80 28.07
N ILE A 199 9.12 -7.43 26.98
CA ILE A 199 10.32 -7.02 26.24
C ILE A 199 10.15 -5.59 25.71
N LEU A 200 9.04 -5.29 25.04
CA LEU A 200 8.81 -3.97 24.43
C LEU A 200 8.64 -2.86 25.48
N SER A 201 8.17 -3.18 26.70
CA SER A 201 8.12 -2.24 27.82
C SER A 201 9.50 -1.95 28.44
N GLU A 202 10.46 -2.86 28.33
CA GLU A 202 11.80 -2.73 28.94
C GLU A 202 12.85 -2.16 27.96
N VAL A 203 12.65 -2.33 26.65
CA VAL A 203 13.60 -1.89 25.62
C VAL A 203 13.53 -0.37 25.41
N GLU A 204 14.67 0.31 25.52
CA GLU A 204 14.81 1.71 25.14
C GLU A 204 14.77 1.85 23.61
N MET A 205 13.63 2.28 23.08
CA MET A 205 13.45 2.56 21.67
C MET A 205 13.88 3.98 21.30
N LYS A 206 14.55 4.13 20.14
CA LYS A 206 14.98 5.43 19.62
C LYS A 206 14.41 5.67 18.24
N ALA A 207 14.05 6.92 17.96
CA ALA A 207 13.61 7.33 16.63
C ALA A 207 14.69 6.96 15.60
N PRO A 208 14.34 6.26 14.50
CA PRO A 208 15.30 5.90 13.48
C PRO A 208 15.93 7.13 12.82
N GLU A 209 17.23 7.10 12.60
CA GLU A 209 17.94 8.16 11.87
C GLU A 209 17.78 8.02 10.35
N PHE A 210 17.71 6.78 9.88
CA PHE A 210 17.64 6.42 8.46
C PHE A 210 16.59 5.33 8.23
N PHE A 211 16.16 5.17 6.98
CA PHE A 211 15.33 4.04 6.55
C PHE A 211 15.76 3.55 5.17
N GLU A 212 15.50 2.27 4.88
CA GLU A 212 15.81 1.69 3.58
C GLU A 212 14.88 2.19 2.48
N LEU A 213 15.46 2.63 1.35
CA LEU A 213 14.70 2.97 0.17
C LEU A 213 14.34 1.71 -0.61
N TYR A 214 13.04 1.40 -0.66
CA TYR A 214 12.53 0.26 -1.44
C TYR A 214 12.95 0.32 -2.91
N ASN A 215 13.76 -0.64 -3.37
CA ASN A 215 14.07 -0.81 -4.79
C ASN A 215 13.12 -1.83 -5.43
N TYR A 216 12.35 -1.39 -6.42
CA TYR A 216 11.43 -2.27 -7.15
C TYR A 216 12.13 -3.14 -8.19
N LYS A 217 13.33 -2.75 -8.65
CA LYS A 217 14.11 -3.57 -9.58
C LYS A 217 14.69 -4.75 -8.80
N THR A 218 14.41 -5.95 -9.30
CA THR A 218 14.86 -7.21 -8.71
C THR A 218 15.42 -8.11 -9.80
N GLN A 219 16.37 -8.98 -9.43
CA GLN A 219 16.91 -10.02 -10.31
C GLN A 219 16.11 -11.31 -10.21
N TYR A 220 15.45 -11.55 -9.07
CA TYR A 220 14.68 -12.75 -8.78
C TYR A 220 13.25 -12.39 -8.39
N LEU A 221 12.29 -13.28 -8.68
CA LEU A 221 10.95 -13.19 -8.14
C LEU A 221 11.00 -13.30 -6.61
N ARG A 222 10.17 -12.50 -5.93
CA ARG A 222 10.06 -12.48 -4.47
C ARG A 222 8.70 -13.03 -4.07
N VAL A 223 8.60 -13.49 -2.82
CA VAL A 223 7.32 -13.82 -2.16
C VAL A 223 6.25 -12.75 -2.43
N SER A 224 6.62 -11.47 -2.33
CA SER A 224 5.69 -10.36 -2.51
C SER A 224 5.14 -10.19 -3.93
N ASP A 225 5.87 -10.69 -4.94
CA ASP A 225 5.48 -10.65 -6.35
C ASP A 225 4.45 -11.75 -6.67
N LEU A 226 4.44 -12.85 -5.90
CA LEU A 226 3.55 -14.01 -6.11
C LEU A 226 2.18 -13.89 -5.43
N LYS A 227 1.96 -12.86 -4.60
CA LYS A 227 0.69 -12.67 -3.87
C LYS A 227 -0.45 -12.12 -4.73
N ASP A 228 -0.13 -11.48 -5.86
CA ASP A 228 -1.11 -10.79 -6.69
C ASP A 228 -0.68 -10.73 -8.16
N PHE A 229 -1.62 -11.00 -9.07
CA PHE A 229 -1.33 -11.06 -10.50
C PHE A 229 -0.84 -9.73 -11.07
N LYS A 230 -1.31 -8.60 -10.53
CA LYS A 230 -0.87 -7.27 -10.99
C LYS A 230 0.59 -7.01 -10.59
N LYS A 231 1.06 -7.50 -9.44
CA LYS A 231 2.48 -7.44 -9.07
C LYS A 231 3.31 -8.40 -9.92
N PHE A 232 2.88 -9.66 -10.03
CA PHE A 232 3.54 -10.68 -10.84
C PHE A 232 3.78 -10.18 -12.28
N LYS A 233 2.73 -9.71 -12.95
CA LYS A 233 2.85 -9.22 -14.34
C LYS A 233 3.77 -8.01 -14.49
N GLN A 234 3.85 -7.15 -13.48
CA GLN A 234 4.72 -5.97 -13.51
C GLN A 234 6.19 -6.37 -13.43
N VAL A 235 6.50 -7.40 -12.65
CA VAL A 235 7.86 -7.89 -12.46
C VAL A 235 8.27 -8.81 -13.60
N ILE A 236 7.48 -9.82 -13.95
CA ILE A 236 7.89 -10.85 -14.93
C ILE A 236 8.19 -10.28 -16.32
N VAL A 237 7.54 -9.17 -16.71
CA VAL A 237 7.79 -8.52 -17.99
C VAL A 237 9.14 -7.79 -18.02
N LYS A 238 9.66 -7.37 -16.87
CA LYS A 238 10.86 -6.51 -16.76
C LYS A 238 12.05 -7.20 -16.11
N ILE A 239 11.84 -8.34 -15.44
CA ILE A 239 12.88 -8.99 -14.64
C ILE A 239 14.11 -9.37 -15.46
N ALA A 240 13.93 -9.89 -16.68
CA ALA A 240 15.03 -10.20 -17.59
C ALA A 240 15.85 -8.95 -17.98
N GLU A 241 15.18 -7.82 -18.25
CA GLU A 241 15.85 -6.53 -18.50
C GLU A 241 16.59 -6.04 -17.25
N TRP A 242 15.97 -6.18 -16.07
CA TRP A 242 16.54 -5.70 -14.81
C TRP A 242 17.80 -6.46 -14.40
N ARG A 243 17.90 -7.76 -14.71
CA ARG A 243 19.08 -8.59 -14.43
C ARG A 243 20.35 -8.03 -15.07
N ASN A 244 20.24 -7.50 -16.27
CA ASN A 244 21.35 -6.88 -17.01
C ASN A 244 21.51 -5.38 -16.74
N SER A 245 20.57 -4.77 -16.00
CA SER A 245 20.58 -3.32 -15.77
C SER A 245 21.46 -2.93 -14.58
N LYS A 246 22.28 -1.88 -14.75
CA LYS A 246 23.03 -1.30 -13.63
C LYS A 246 22.06 -0.67 -12.63
N LEU A 247 22.31 -0.92 -11.35
CA LEU A 247 21.58 -0.26 -10.27
C LEU A 247 21.93 1.23 -10.26
N HIS A 248 20.92 2.08 -10.35
CA HIS A 248 21.07 3.53 -10.22
C HIS A 248 20.54 4.00 -8.87
N PRO A 249 21.27 4.90 -8.18
CA PRO A 249 20.76 5.52 -6.96
C PRO A 249 19.43 6.22 -7.22
N LYS A 250 18.53 6.15 -6.25
CA LYS A 250 17.37 7.01 -6.18
C LYS A 250 17.79 8.43 -5.83
N ASN A 251 17.18 9.39 -6.50
CA ASN A 251 17.41 10.81 -6.28
C ASN A 251 16.39 11.44 -5.31
N SER A 252 15.41 10.65 -4.85
CA SER A 252 14.38 11.12 -3.93
C SER A 252 13.94 10.04 -2.95
N ALA A 253 13.47 10.50 -1.79
CA ALA A 253 12.88 9.70 -0.73
C ALA A 253 11.42 10.12 -0.51
N PRO A 254 10.53 9.17 -0.16
CA PRO A 254 9.14 9.49 0.16
C PRO A 254 9.06 10.35 1.43
N LEU A 255 7.91 11.02 1.61
CA LEU A 255 7.56 11.79 2.81
C LEU A 255 6.17 11.38 3.32
N GLY A 256 5.84 11.77 4.56
CA GLY A 256 4.55 11.51 5.19
C GLY A 256 4.36 10.04 5.55
N ILE A 257 3.13 9.51 5.39
CA ILE A 257 2.75 8.15 5.83
C ILE A 257 3.66 7.04 5.26
N ILE A 258 4.20 7.23 4.05
CA ILE A 258 5.12 6.25 3.43
C ILE A 258 6.48 6.27 4.14
N GLU A 259 7.00 7.47 4.46
CA GLU A 259 8.24 7.59 5.25
C GLU A 259 8.05 6.99 6.64
N ILE A 260 6.97 7.36 7.33
CA ILE A 260 6.61 6.80 8.64
C ILE A 260 6.56 5.26 8.58
N GLY A 261 5.94 4.68 7.54
CA GLY A 261 5.88 3.23 7.37
C GLY A 261 7.26 2.57 7.29
N HIS A 262 8.13 3.07 6.40
CA HIS A 262 9.48 2.49 6.26
C HIS A 262 10.37 2.74 7.48
N SER A 263 10.25 3.90 8.12
CA SER A 263 10.94 4.19 9.38
C SER A 263 10.43 3.27 10.51
N PHE A 264 9.15 2.93 10.53
CA PHE A 264 8.62 2.01 11.54
C PHE A 264 9.14 0.59 11.33
N ASP A 265 9.29 0.14 10.08
CA ASP A 265 9.93 -1.14 9.75
C ASP A 265 11.40 -1.16 10.23
N GLU A 266 12.13 -0.05 10.13
CA GLU A 266 13.49 0.10 10.68
C GLU A 266 13.50 0.05 12.21
N LEU A 267 12.58 0.77 12.86
CA LEU A 267 12.43 0.78 14.33
C LEU A 267 12.21 -0.65 14.85
N LEU A 268 11.26 -1.38 14.25
CA LEU A 268 10.96 -2.75 14.64
C LEU A 268 12.13 -3.68 14.38
N SER A 269 12.74 -3.62 13.19
CA SER A 269 13.91 -4.45 12.87
C SER A 269 15.04 -4.25 13.88
N SER A 270 15.38 -2.99 14.19
CA SER A 270 16.42 -2.68 15.18
C SER A 270 16.03 -3.12 16.59
N THR A 271 14.76 -3.00 16.97
CA THR A 271 14.26 -3.47 18.27
C THR A 271 14.40 -4.99 18.37
N PHE A 272 13.94 -5.70 17.34
CA PHE A 272 13.90 -7.16 17.28
C PHE A 272 15.30 -7.79 17.22
N GLU A 273 16.24 -7.20 16.48
CA GLU A 273 17.64 -7.64 16.45
C GLU A 273 18.33 -7.52 17.83
N ASN A 274 17.85 -6.62 18.69
CA ASN A 274 18.40 -6.39 20.03
C ASN A 274 17.64 -7.12 21.14
N ILE A 275 16.63 -7.94 20.81
CA ILE A 275 15.96 -8.78 21.80
C ILE A 275 16.96 -9.83 22.31
N SER A 276 17.25 -9.78 23.61
CA SER A 276 18.00 -10.82 24.30
C SER A 276 17.01 -11.70 25.06
N SER A 277 16.62 -12.83 24.46
CA SER A 277 15.69 -13.80 25.04
C SER A 277 16.07 -15.21 24.58
N GLU A 278 15.82 -16.20 25.43
CA GLU A 278 15.96 -17.62 25.06
C GLU A 278 14.78 -18.10 24.19
N GLU A 279 13.64 -17.40 24.26
CA GLU A 279 12.42 -17.74 23.53
C GLU A 279 12.34 -17.05 22.17
N TRP A 280 12.87 -15.82 22.07
CA TRP A 280 12.80 -15.02 20.86
C TRP A 280 14.11 -15.01 20.09
N SER A 281 14.02 -15.20 18.78
CA SER A 281 15.15 -15.09 17.87
C SER A 281 14.72 -14.46 16.54
N THR A 282 15.70 -14.14 15.70
CA THR A 282 15.41 -13.68 14.33
C THR A 282 14.85 -14.83 13.50
N GLY A 283 13.95 -14.52 12.58
CA GLY A 283 13.36 -15.55 11.72
C GLY A 283 14.39 -16.15 10.74
N GLU A 284 14.20 -17.42 10.41
CA GLU A 284 15.06 -18.14 9.48
C GLU A 284 14.61 -17.99 8.03
N ARG A 285 15.56 -17.99 7.09
CA ARG A 285 15.21 -17.94 5.66
C ARG A 285 14.62 -19.27 5.22
N VAL A 286 13.42 -19.20 4.65
CA VAL A 286 12.73 -20.33 4.02
C VAL A 286 12.80 -20.24 2.50
N TRP A 287 12.76 -21.39 1.85
CA TRP A 287 12.72 -21.52 0.39
C TRP A 287 11.48 -22.28 -0.02
N PHE A 288 10.72 -21.70 -0.94
CA PHE A 288 9.48 -22.26 -1.44
C PHE A 288 9.59 -22.57 -2.93
N GLU A 289 9.26 -23.80 -3.29
CA GLU A 289 9.13 -24.25 -4.68
C GLU A 289 7.69 -23.97 -5.17
N CYS A 290 7.56 -23.02 -6.10
CA CYS A 290 6.28 -22.75 -6.75
C CYS A 290 6.18 -23.61 -8.01
N GLU A 291 5.73 -24.86 -7.84
CA GLU A 291 5.66 -25.86 -8.91
C GLU A 291 4.85 -25.39 -10.12
N GLU A 292 3.70 -24.75 -9.90
CA GLU A 292 2.82 -24.25 -10.97
C GLU A 292 3.54 -23.21 -11.84
N LEU A 293 4.36 -22.37 -11.20
CA LEU A 293 5.15 -21.36 -11.86
C LEU A 293 6.56 -21.84 -12.20
N GLY A 294 6.96 -23.06 -11.85
CA GLY A 294 8.30 -23.64 -12.07
C GLY A 294 9.42 -22.72 -11.63
N VAL A 295 9.27 -22.08 -10.46
CA VAL A 295 10.26 -21.14 -9.90
C VAL A 295 10.41 -21.36 -8.41
N LYS A 296 11.63 -21.15 -7.91
CA LYS A 296 11.93 -21.10 -6.49
C LYS A 296 11.98 -19.66 -6.00
N VAL A 297 11.39 -19.38 -4.85
CA VAL A 297 11.49 -18.07 -4.17
C VAL A 297 11.89 -18.25 -2.72
N SER A 298 12.57 -17.27 -2.14
CA SER A 298 12.84 -17.23 -0.70
C SER A 298 12.17 -16.05 -0.02
N GLY A 299 11.97 -16.21 1.28
CA GLY A 299 11.65 -15.13 2.20
C GLY A 299 12.12 -15.46 3.60
N THR A 300 12.00 -14.50 4.49
CA THR A 300 12.46 -14.60 5.88
C THR A 300 11.34 -14.00 6.72
N PRO A 301 10.66 -14.78 7.57
CA PRO A 301 9.82 -14.26 8.64
C PRO A 301 10.64 -13.29 9.50
N ASP A 302 9.98 -12.30 10.10
CA ASP A 302 10.68 -11.27 10.85
C ASP A 302 11.32 -11.81 12.15
N LEU A 303 10.63 -12.73 12.82
CA LEU A 303 10.98 -13.26 14.14
C LEU A 303 10.71 -14.77 14.22
N SER A 304 11.15 -15.39 15.31
CA SER A 304 10.81 -16.74 15.73
C SER A 304 10.59 -16.76 17.25
N PHE A 305 9.51 -17.41 17.71
CA PHE A 305 9.19 -17.64 19.11
C PHE A 305 9.20 -19.14 19.40
N GLN A 306 10.16 -19.61 20.20
CA GLN A 306 10.36 -21.02 20.52
C GLN A 306 10.42 -21.91 19.26
N GLY A 307 11.01 -21.39 18.18
CA GLY A 307 11.09 -22.07 16.88
C GLY A 307 9.88 -21.85 15.96
N ILE A 308 8.78 -21.27 16.45
CA ILE A 308 7.59 -20.97 15.66
C ILE A 308 7.83 -19.65 14.90
N PRO A 309 7.73 -19.64 13.56
CA PRO A 309 7.94 -18.42 12.78
C PRO A 309 6.95 -17.32 13.15
N VAL A 310 7.40 -16.07 13.10
CA VAL A 310 6.56 -14.90 13.38
C VAL A 310 6.74 -13.85 12.28
N GLU A 311 5.66 -13.47 11.62
CA GLU A 311 5.66 -12.39 10.62
C GLU A 311 4.96 -11.15 11.18
N THR A 312 5.54 -9.97 10.98
CA THR A 312 5.02 -8.72 11.51
C THR A 312 4.24 -7.93 10.45
N LYS A 313 3.12 -7.33 10.86
CA LYS A 313 2.36 -6.37 10.07
C LYS A 313 1.90 -5.20 10.92
N THR A 314 2.18 -4.00 10.42
CA THR A 314 1.71 -2.77 11.04
C THR A 314 0.39 -2.30 10.42
N LEU A 315 -0.48 -1.80 11.27
CA LEU A 315 -1.74 -1.15 10.94
C LEU A 315 -1.69 0.30 11.45
N LYS A 316 -2.63 1.12 10.98
CA LYS A 316 -2.83 2.44 11.60
C LYS A 316 -3.42 2.23 13.01
N VAL A 317 -4.52 1.49 13.05
CA VAL A 317 -5.35 1.24 14.22
C VAL A 317 -6.12 -0.06 14.01
N PHE A 318 -6.44 -0.80 15.08
CA PHE A 318 -7.26 -2.02 14.95
C PHE A 318 -8.72 -1.69 14.62
N PRO A 319 -9.47 -2.61 13.97
CA PRO A 319 -10.86 -2.34 13.61
C PRO A 319 -11.80 -2.11 14.80
N ASN A 320 -11.55 -2.74 15.94
CA ASN A 320 -12.34 -2.62 17.16
C ASN A 320 -12.03 -1.34 17.97
N GLU A 321 -10.94 -0.65 17.65
CA GLU A 321 -10.50 0.58 18.34
C GLU A 321 -11.17 1.84 17.75
N VAL A 322 -11.77 1.75 16.55
CA VAL A 322 -12.40 2.90 15.88
C VAL A 322 -13.82 2.59 15.43
N ASN A 323 -14.70 3.56 15.59
CA ASN A 323 -16.08 3.47 15.11
C ASN A 323 -16.19 3.93 13.64
N GLU A 324 -15.39 3.32 12.76
CA GLU A 324 -15.40 3.58 11.32
C GLU A 324 -16.00 2.40 10.55
N ALA A 325 -17.14 2.62 9.89
CA ALA A 325 -17.92 1.58 9.22
C ALA A 325 -17.12 0.75 8.18
N ASN A 326 -16.05 1.31 7.60
CA ASN A 326 -15.25 0.64 6.58
C ASN A 326 -13.98 -0.03 7.11
N GLN A 327 -13.58 0.21 8.37
CA GLN A 327 -12.28 -0.24 8.86
C GLN A 327 -12.18 -1.77 8.91
N GLN A 328 -13.23 -2.46 9.36
CA GLN A 328 -13.30 -3.92 9.33
C GLN A 328 -13.17 -4.47 7.91
N SER A 329 -13.85 -3.84 6.95
CA SER A 329 -13.78 -4.27 5.54
C SER A 329 -12.39 -4.06 4.95
N ILE A 330 -11.72 -2.96 5.29
CA ILE A 330 -10.34 -2.68 4.86
C ILE A 330 -9.38 -3.71 5.47
N PHE A 331 -9.55 -4.03 6.75
CA PHE A 331 -8.76 -5.03 7.45
C PHE A 331 -8.92 -6.42 6.82
N SER A 332 -10.16 -6.91 6.65
CA SER A 332 -10.43 -8.20 5.99
C SER A 332 -9.88 -8.26 4.56
N TYR A 333 -9.96 -7.16 3.82
CA TYR A 333 -9.35 -7.07 2.49
C TYR A 333 -7.83 -7.20 2.55
N LYS A 334 -7.15 -6.47 3.45
CA LYS A 334 -5.69 -6.55 3.62
C LYS A 334 -5.27 -7.95 4.06
N TRP A 335 -6.01 -8.56 4.98
CA TRP A 335 -5.78 -9.93 5.43
C TRP A 335 -5.75 -10.91 4.27
N LYS A 336 -6.84 -10.95 3.49
CA LYS A 336 -7.01 -11.88 2.35
C LYS A 336 -6.07 -11.57 1.19
N ALA A 337 -5.82 -10.30 0.90
CA ALA A 337 -5.03 -9.89 -0.25
C ALA A 337 -3.51 -9.92 0.00
N ASN A 338 -3.08 -9.89 1.27
CA ASN A 338 -1.68 -9.68 1.61
C ASN A 338 -1.16 -10.58 2.73
N TYR A 339 -1.80 -10.59 3.90
CA TYR A 339 -1.24 -11.23 5.11
C TYR A 339 -1.28 -12.75 4.99
N SER A 340 -2.48 -13.31 4.85
CA SER A 340 -2.70 -14.76 4.68
C SER A 340 -1.85 -15.36 3.56
N LYS A 341 -1.74 -14.67 2.41
CA LYS A 341 -0.91 -15.14 1.29
C LYS A 341 0.59 -15.17 1.56
N GLN A 342 1.08 -14.29 2.43
CA GLN A 342 2.49 -14.28 2.80
C GLN A 342 2.81 -15.39 3.80
N VAL A 343 1.94 -15.54 4.80
CA VAL A 343 1.98 -16.63 5.78
C VAL A 343 2.01 -17.99 5.07
N ALA A 344 1.05 -18.22 4.18
CA ALA A 344 0.95 -19.46 3.42
C ALA A 344 2.23 -19.80 2.63
N LEU A 345 2.88 -18.80 2.05
CA LEU A 345 4.15 -19.00 1.33
C LEU A 345 5.31 -19.37 2.26
N TYR A 346 5.35 -18.84 3.48
CA TYR A 346 6.40 -19.18 4.44
C TYR A 346 6.22 -20.57 5.02
N LEU A 347 4.98 -20.95 5.37
CA LEU A 347 4.67 -22.28 5.88
C LEU A 347 5.04 -23.37 4.87
N GLN A 348 4.75 -23.14 3.59
CA GLN A 348 5.11 -24.08 2.54
C GLN A 348 6.62 -24.18 2.26
N GLY A 349 7.41 -23.20 2.69
CA GLY A 349 8.86 -23.23 2.58
C GLY A 349 9.57 -23.72 3.85
N GLY A 350 8.82 -23.99 4.93
CA GLY A 350 9.32 -24.44 6.22
C GLY A 350 8.70 -25.78 6.63
N GLU A 351 9.03 -26.23 7.84
CA GLU A 351 8.54 -27.51 8.40
C GLU A 351 7.36 -27.33 9.36
N HIS A 352 6.75 -26.14 9.39
CA HIS A 352 5.68 -25.81 10.33
C HIS A 352 4.32 -25.86 9.65
N ASP A 353 3.34 -26.47 10.33
CA ASP A 353 1.94 -26.47 9.90
C ASP A 353 1.26 -25.11 10.12
N TRP A 354 1.81 -24.29 11.04
CA TRP A 354 1.29 -22.98 11.38
C TRP A 354 2.39 -22.04 11.90
N MET A 355 2.09 -20.75 11.93
CA MET A 355 2.98 -19.70 12.41
C MET A 355 2.21 -18.59 13.10
N LEU A 356 2.91 -17.62 13.71
CA LEU A 356 2.29 -16.45 14.33
C LEU A 356 2.32 -15.24 13.39
N LEU A 357 1.21 -14.52 13.32
CA LEU A 357 1.12 -13.21 12.69
C LEU A 357 1.05 -12.13 13.77
N LEU A 358 2.15 -11.39 13.96
CA LEU A 358 2.21 -10.24 14.86
C LEU A 358 1.58 -9.03 14.17
N LEU A 359 0.48 -8.51 14.73
CA LEU A 359 -0.16 -7.29 14.28
C LEU A 359 0.06 -6.16 15.28
N ILE A 360 0.49 -5.01 14.80
CA ILE A 360 0.79 -3.84 15.63
C ILE A 360 -0.04 -2.63 15.19
N SER A 361 -0.74 -2.01 16.13
CA SER A 361 -1.40 -0.71 15.94
C SER A 361 -0.43 0.44 16.21
N ARG A 362 -0.13 1.23 15.17
CA ARG A 362 0.82 2.36 15.27
C ARG A 362 0.27 3.58 16.00
N GLU A 363 -1.04 3.63 16.29
CA GLU A 363 -1.64 4.76 17.02
C GLU A 363 -1.92 4.44 18.48
N SER A 364 -2.20 3.17 18.82
CA SER A 364 -2.54 2.78 20.20
C SER A 364 -1.41 2.04 20.92
N GLY A 365 -0.45 1.46 20.20
CA GLY A 365 0.58 0.60 20.82
C GLY A 365 0.08 -0.79 21.17
N ASN A 366 -1.22 -1.02 20.98
CA ASN A 366 -1.79 -2.35 21.11
C ASN A 366 -1.23 -3.26 20.01
N PHE A 367 -0.93 -4.49 20.39
CA PHE A 367 -0.51 -5.52 19.46
C PHE A 367 -1.12 -6.87 19.83
N THR A 368 -1.13 -7.78 18.86
CA THR A 368 -1.63 -9.14 19.07
C THR A 368 -0.87 -10.13 18.20
N LEU A 369 -0.79 -11.38 18.65
CA LEU A 369 -0.25 -12.50 17.88
C LEU A 369 -1.40 -13.42 17.52
N VAL A 370 -1.51 -13.72 16.23
CA VAL A 370 -2.58 -14.56 15.70
C VAL A 370 -1.97 -15.88 15.19
N PRO A 371 -2.39 -17.04 15.70
CA PRO A 371 -2.01 -18.32 15.11
C PRO A 371 -2.68 -18.46 13.74
N VAL A 372 -1.86 -18.75 12.73
CA VAL A 372 -2.29 -18.78 11.33
C VAL A 372 -1.68 -19.93 10.54
N ASP A 373 -2.48 -20.53 9.65
CA ASP A 373 -2.12 -21.64 8.79
C ASP A 373 -1.94 -21.23 7.31
N ASP A 374 -1.74 -22.23 6.45
CA ASP A 374 -1.51 -22.06 5.02
C ASP A 374 -2.78 -22.07 4.16
N SER A 375 -3.98 -21.91 4.74
CA SER A 375 -5.29 -22.01 4.05
C SER A 375 -5.40 -21.19 2.76
N ALA A 376 -4.62 -20.12 2.60
CA ALA A 376 -4.59 -19.32 1.38
C ALA A 376 -3.91 -20.02 0.19
N MET A 377 -3.12 -21.08 0.41
CA MET A 377 -2.31 -21.75 -0.61
C MET A 377 -3.13 -22.37 -1.71
N THR A 378 -4.22 -23.08 -1.39
CA THR A 378 -5.10 -23.70 -2.39
C THR A 378 -5.53 -22.69 -3.45
N LYS A 379 -5.99 -21.51 -3.01
CA LYS A 379 -6.42 -20.44 -3.89
C LYS A 379 -5.25 -19.84 -4.69
N MET A 380 -4.08 -19.72 -4.08
CA MET A 380 -2.89 -19.20 -4.73
C MET A 380 -2.39 -20.12 -5.83
N ARG A 381 -2.33 -21.43 -5.59
CA ARG A 381 -1.97 -22.45 -6.59
C ARG A 381 -2.94 -22.46 -7.78
N GLU A 382 -4.25 -22.35 -7.54
CA GLU A 382 -5.24 -22.17 -8.61
C GLU A 382 -4.98 -20.91 -9.45
N ASP A 383 -4.65 -19.79 -8.79
CA ASP A 383 -4.38 -18.53 -9.48
C ASP A 383 -3.07 -18.64 -10.28
N TRP A 384 -2.03 -19.25 -9.72
CA TRP A 384 -0.75 -19.47 -10.39
C TRP A 384 -0.87 -20.37 -11.62
N ASN A 385 -1.67 -21.43 -11.55
CA ASN A 385 -1.99 -22.24 -12.73
C ASN A 385 -2.61 -21.40 -13.86
N LYS A 386 -3.51 -20.46 -13.52
CA LYS A 386 -4.07 -19.53 -14.51
C LYS A 386 -3.03 -18.54 -15.04
N TRP A 387 -2.12 -18.08 -14.18
CA TRP A 387 -1.06 -17.15 -14.59
C TRP A 387 -0.05 -17.82 -15.52
N ALA A 388 0.32 -19.07 -15.23
CA ALA A 388 1.19 -19.90 -16.06
C ALA A 388 0.57 -20.20 -17.43
N ALA A 389 -0.75 -20.37 -17.50
CA ALA A 389 -1.50 -20.58 -18.73
C ALA A 389 -1.75 -19.30 -19.55
N ASP A 390 -1.48 -18.11 -19.00
CA ASP A 390 -1.68 -16.84 -19.71
C ASP A 390 -0.71 -16.75 -20.90
N LYS A 391 -1.24 -16.67 -22.11
CA LYS A 391 -0.46 -16.64 -23.37
C LYS A 391 0.54 -15.48 -23.42
N LYS A 392 0.25 -14.35 -22.78
CA LYS A 392 1.13 -13.17 -22.78
C LYS A 392 2.28 -13.32 -21.79
N TYR A 393 2.04 -13.91 -20.63
CA TYR A 393 3.03 -13.97 -19.54
C TYR A 393 3.80 -15.29 -19.48
N SER A 394 3.25 -16.38 -20.01
CA SER A 394 3.92 -17.69 -20.09
C SER A 394 5.26 -17.63 -20.83
N GLY A 395 5.35 -16.89 -21.94
CA GLY A 395 6.63 -16.70 -22.64
C GLY A 395 7.68 -15.98 -21.79
N LYS A 396 7.26 -14.96 -21.03
CA LYS A 396 8.15 -14.23 -20.09
C LYS A 396 8.55 -15.07 -18.89
N LEU A 397 7.66 -15.94 -18.42
CA LEU A 397 7.98 -16.91 -17.37
C LEU A 397 9.00 -17.94 -17.86
N LYS A 398 8.86 -18.47 -19.08
CA LYS A 398 9.85 -19.38 -19.68
C LYS A 398 11.23 -18.72 -19.81
N GLU A 399 11.27 -17.48 -20.31
CA GLU A 399 12.50 -16.68 -20.40
C GLU A 399 13.16 -16.54 -19.02
N TYR A 400 12.38 -16.19 -17.99
CA TYR A 400 12.89 -16.09 -16.62
C TYR A 400 13.41 -17.43 -16.08
N ARG A 401 12.70 -18.54 -16.32
CA ARG A 401 13.13 -19.89 -15.89
C ARG A 401 14.46 -20.30 -16.51
N GLN A 402 14.65 -20.02 -17.80
CA GLN A 402 15.91 -20.30 -18.48
C GLN A 402 17.06 -19.49 -17.85
N LEU A 403 16.84 -18.20 -17.58
CA LEU A 403 17.85 -17.33 -16.98
C LEU A 403 18.29 -17.77 -15.58
N ILE A 404 17.38 -18.29 -14.75
CA ILE A 404 17.75 -18.79 -13.42
C ILE A 404 18.49 -20.13 -13.50
N SER A 405 18.10 -21.03 -14.42
CA SER A 405 18.78 -22.32 -14.60
C SER A 405 20.19 -22.22 -15.17
N GLU A 406 20.56 -21.08 -15.74
CA GLU A 406 21.93 -20.81 -16.22
C GLU A 406 22.85 -20.29 -15.09
N GLU A 407 22.30 -19.93 -13.92
CA GLU A 407 23.04 -19.41 -12.76
C GLU A 407 23.16 -20.42 -11.60
N GLU A 408 22.26 -21.40 -11.54
CA GLU A 408 22.30 -22.56 -10.64
C GLU A 408 23.07 -23.72 -11.27
#